data_AF-A0A8W8N9E1-F1
#
_entry.id   AF-A0A8W8N9E1-F1
#
_cell.length_a   1.000
_cell.length_b   1.000
_cell.length_c   1.000
_cell.angle_alpha   90.00
_cell.angle_beta   90.00
_cell.angle_gamma   90.00
#
_symmetry.space_group_name_H-M   'P 1'
#
loop_
_entity.id
_entity.type
_entity.pdbx_description
1 polymer ?
#
loop_
_entity_poly.entity_id
_entity_poly.type
_entity_poly.pdbx_seq_one_letter_code
_entity_poly.pdbx_strand_id
1 'polypeptide(L)'
;LAHGLLREIIVTSDVSKAFQGCDAIIVMDDLVQKEKESRDDFVKRSVEHHVKYAKVINEKAKKEVKVLLTGTGPTNLNIYMMIQNAPNIPKQNIVGLSRTLENNAKSVVGEKLNVNPSGVVDLIVWGNINGGTYIDLSKCRVHGYDGAIWGPPSFSLPAVEMIWDKKWMENEFTELVKGRHQKSEELMKHSASMSRAAAIETTMAHWWNGTPEGQIFSLVVASEGWYEVPEELVCSFPVTISPKGNWCVVQDINQTSEVKEKIKEAVKDIIADKNVIFPPPKPPTPPPSEVTVTIVDPKDQQEKKDGEKATDSDSNTEAKLATIIEEKTADSLHLQNQEKTPVDSQEAKPE
;
A
#
# COMPACT_ATOMS: atom_id res chain seq x y z
N LEU A 1 25.17 -23.32 7.39
CA LEU A 1 25.16 -24.51 8.27
C LEU A 1 23.71 -24.82 8.62
N ALA A 2 23.26 -26.07 8.48
CA ALA A 2 21.88 -26.44 8.82
C ALA A 2 21.75 -26.61 10.35
N HIS A 3 20.69 -26.05 10.94
CA HIS A 3 20.44 -26.14 12.38
C HIS A 3 19.91 -27.53 12.76
N GLY A 4 20.27 -28.05 13.95
CA GLY A 4 19.89 -29.41 14.40
C GLY A 4 18.40 -29.67 14.61
N LEU A 5 17.55 -28.65 14.42
CA LEU A 5 16.09 -28.77 14.39
C LEU A 5 15.53 -29.05 12.98
N LEU A 6 16.29 -28.79 11.91
CA LEU A 6 15.83 -28.96 10.54
C LEU A 6 15.80 -30.46 10.19
N ARG A 7 14.60 -30.98 9.91
CA ARG A 7 14.39 -32.41 9.63
C ARG A 7 14.32 -32.73 8.14
N GLU A 8 13.73 -31.83 7.35
CA GLU A 8 13.46 -32.01 5.93
C GLU A 8 13.45 -30.63 5.24
N ILE A 9 13.73 -30.60 3.93
CA ILE A 9 13.52 -29.43 3.06
C ILE A 9 12.79 -29.93 1.81
N ILE A 10 11.61 -29.40 1.54
CA ILE A 10 10.86 -29.67 0.31
C ILE A 10 10.94 -28.41 -0.56
N VAL A 11 11.54 -28.54 -1.75
CA VAL A 11 11.58 -27.48 -2.77
C VAL A 11 10.63 -27.89 -3.89
N THR A 12 9.65 -27.04 -4.21
CA THR A 12 8.64 -27.33 -5.24
C THR A 12 8.08 -26.07 -5.86
N SER A 13 7.66 -26.17 -7.12
CA SER A 13 6.83 -25.17 -7.82
C SER A 13 5.33 -25.47 -7.74
N ASP A 14 4.96 -26.62 -7.18
CA ASP A 14 3.56 -27.01 -6.95
C ASP A 14 3.05 -26.34 -5.67
N VAL A 15 2.28 -25.26 -5.84
CA VAL A 15 1.70 -24.47 -4.74
C VAL A 15 0.80 -25.32 -3.82
N SER A 16 0.14 -26.35 -4.34
CA SER A 16 -0.68 -27.25 -3.51
C SER A 16 0.17 -28.11 -2.58
N LYS A 17 1.33 -28.59 -3.05
CA LYS A 17 2.30 -29.28 -2.20
C LYS A 17 3.00 -28.33 -1.24
N ALA A 18 3.32 -27.10 -1.67
CA ALA A 18 4.01 -26.10 -0.85
C ALA A 18 3.20 -25.65 0.37
N PHE A 19 1.87 -25.61 0.29
CA PHE A 19 0.99 -25.21 1.39
C PHE A 19 0.33 -26.39 2.13
N GLN A 20 0.63 -27.64 1.76
CA GLN A 20 -0.02 -28.82 2.33
C GLN A 20 0.34 -29.02 3.81
N GLY A 21 -0.63 -28.82 4.70
CA GLY A 21 -0.49 -29.08 6.13
C GLY A 21 0.37 -28.08 6.90
N CYS A 22 0.71 -26.93 6.33
CA CYS A 22 1.55 -25.91 6.99
C CYS A 22 0.91 -25.33 8.26
N ASP A 23 1.73 -25.12 9.30
CA ASP A 23 1.39 -24.36 10.52
C ASP A 23 1.68 -22.86 10.39
N ALA A 24 2.63 -22.50 9.52
CA ALA A 24 2.95 -21.12 9.16
C ALA A 24 3.25 -21.03 7.65
N ILE A 25 2.83 -19.93 7.03
CA ILE A 25 3.09 -19.60 5.63
C ILE A 25 3.60 -18.16 5.57
N ILE A 26 4.74 -17.93 4.94
CA ILE A 26 5.35 -16.61 4.80
C ILE A 26 5.36 -16.26 3.31
N VAL A 27 4.41 -15.44 2.88
CA VAL A 27 4.29 -15.00 1.48
C VAL A 27 5.23 -13.81 1.27
N MET A 28 6.40 -14.10 0.72
CA MET A 28 7.39 -13.11 0.27
C MET A 28 7.34 -12.89 -1.25
N ASP A 29 6.51 -13.66 -1.97
CA ASP A 29 6.34 -13.54 -3.41
C ASP A 29 5.50 -12.30 -3.73
N ASP A 30 5.98 -11.50 -4.67
CA ASP A 30 5.42 -10.20 -5.00
C ASP A 30 5.72 -9.86 -6.47
N LEU A 31 4.80 -9.13 -7.08
CA LEU A 31 4.91 -8.80 -8.48
C LEU A 31 5.61 -7.45 -8.64
N VAL A 32 6.60 -7.39 -9.54
CA VAL A 32 7.14 -6.10 -10.00
C VAL A 32 6.17 -5.52 -11.04
N GLN A 33 5.87 -4.22 -10.94
CA GLN A 33 5.15 -3.47 -11.98
C GLN A 33 6.00 -3.44 -13.26
N LYS A 34 5.42 -3.82 -14.40
CA LYS A 34 6.16 -3.87 -15.67
C LYS A 34 6.36 -2.47 -16.24
N GLU A 35 7.40 -2.31 -17.03
CA GLU A 35 7.58 -1.11 -17.85
C GLU A 35 6.31 -0.87 -18.70
N LYS A 36 5.77 0.37 -18.65
CA LYS A 36 4.53 0.81 -19.33
C LYS A 36 3.22 0.16 -18.85
N GLU A 37 3.22 -0.63 -17.78
CA GLU A 37 1.98 -1.13 -17.14
C GLU A 37 1.35 -0.06 -16.25
N SER A 38 0.01 0.10 -16.32
CA SER A 38 -0.70 1.06 -15.46
C SER A 38 -0.71 0.58 -13.99
N ARG A 39 -0.81 1.53 -13.04
CA ARG A 39 -0.93 1.19 -11.61
C ARG A 39 -2.16 0.30 -11.33
N ASP A 40 -3.26 0.54 -12.04
CA ASP A 40 -4.50 -0.23 -11.93
C ASP A 40 -4.36 -1.66 -12.45
N ASP A 41 -3.68 -1.86 -13.58
CA ASP A 41 -3.51 -3.20 -14.16
C ASP A 41 -2.47 -4.00 -13.37
N PHE A 42 -1.46 -3.33 -12.82
CA PHE A 42 -0.56 -3.89 -11.82
C PHE A 42 -1.31 -4.35 -10.55
N VAL A 43 -2.28 -3.57 -10.05
CA VAL A 43 -3.16 -3.97 -8.93
C VAL A 43 -3.96 -5.21 -9.27
N LYS A 44 -4.69 -5.20 -10.39
CA LYS A 44 -5.51 -6.34 -10.83
C LYS A 44 -4.67 -7.62 -10.92
N ARG A 45 -3.50 -7.53 -11.56
CA ARG A 45 -2.55 -8.65 -11.71
C ARG A 45 -2.00 -9.15 -10.37
N SER A 46 -1.69 -8.25 -9.43
CA SER A 46 -1.24 -8.59 -8.07
C SER A 46 -2.32 -9.30 -7.26
N VAL A 47 -3.57 -8.84 -7.39
CA VAL A 47 -4.75 -9.44 -6.76
C VAL A 47 -5.07 -10.81 -7.34
N GLU A 48 -5.08 -10.98 -8.66
CA GLU A 48 -5.27 -12.29 -9.30
C GLU A 48 -4.26 -13.34 -8.83
N HIS A 49 -3.02 -12.93 -8.56
CA HIS A 49 -1.98 -13.80 -8.03
C HIS A 49 -2.26 -14.23 -6.59
N HIS A 50 -2.51 -13.28 -5.70
CA HIS A 50 -2.81 -13.55 -4.30
C HIS A 50 -4.12 -14.32 -4.10
N VAL A 51 -5.12 -14.12 -4.96
CA VAL A 51 -6.38 -14.90 -4.97
C VAL A 51 -6.13 -16.38 -5.30
N LYS A 52 -5.16 -16.70 -6.17
CA LYS A 52 -4.77 -18.10 -6.45
C LYS A 52 -4.14 -18.74 -5.22
N TYR A 53 -3.24 -18.03 -4.54
CA TYR A 53 -2.63 -18.50 -3.30
C TYR A 53 -3.66 -18.69 -2.19
N ALA A 54 -4.55 -17.71 -1.97
CA ALA A 54 -5.61 -17.75 -0.96
C ALA A 54 -6.47 -19.02 -1.07
N LYS A 55 -6.91 -19.37 -2.29
CA LYS A 55 -7.72 -20.56 -2.55
C LYS A 55 -6.97 -21.86 -2.24
N VAL A 56 -5.68 -21.95 -2.57
CA VAL A 56 -4.87 -23.13 -2.24
C VAL A 56 -4.60 -23.23 -0.73
N ILE A 57 -4.30 -22.11 -0.05
CA ILE A 57 -4.15 -22.07 1.42
C ILE A 57 -5.44 -22.55 2.09
N ASN A 58 -6.59 -22.04 1.65
CA ASN A 58 -7.93 -22.39 2.14
C ASN A 58 -8.28 -23.88 2.02
N GLU A 59 -7.70 -24.59 1.06
CA GLU A 59 -7.93 -26.02 0.82
C GLU A 59 -6.87 -26.94 1.44
N LYS A 60 -5.59 -26.52 1.47
CA LYS A 60 -4.45 -27.41 1.73
C LYS A 60 -3.75 -27.16 3.07
N ALA A 61 -3.80 -25.94 3.60
CA ALA A 61 -3.16 -25.60 4.87
C ALA A 61 -3.97 -26.10 6.08
N LYS A 62 -3.37 -26.04 7.28
CA LYS A 62 -4.12 -26.26 8.52
C LYS A 62 -5.10 -25.09 8.74
N LYS A 63 -6.27 -25.34 9.33
CA LYS A 63 -7.24 -24.26 9.65
C LYS A 63 -6.65 -23.17 10.56
N GLU A 64 -5.71 -23.57 11.43
CA GLU A 64 -5.01 -22.69 12.37
C GLU A 64 -3.66 -22.17 11.83
N VAL A 65 -3.38 -22.32 10.52
CA VAL A 65 -2.16 -21.79 9.89
C VAL A 65 -2.02 -20.30 10.13
N LYS A 66 -0.81 -19.83 10.45
CA LYS A 66 -0.49 -18.39 10.53
C LYS A 66 0.12 -17.93 9.21
N VAL A 67 -0.55 -17.01 8.51
CA VAL A 67 -0.12 -16.48 7.21
C VAL A 67 0.40 -15.05 7.39
N LEU A 68 1.67 -14.85 7.07
CA LEU A 68 2.36 -13.56 7.10
C LEU A 68 2.69 -13.12 5.68
N LEU A 69 2.18 -11.97 5.25
CA LEU A 69 2.43 -11.39 3.92
C LEU A 69 3.43 -10.24 4.01
N THR A 70 4.36 -10.18 3.06
CA THR A 70 5.33 -9.08 2.94
C THR A 70 5.74 -8.86 1.48
N GLY A 71 5.56 -7.64 0.99
CA GLY A 71 5.87 -7.28 -0.39
C GLY A 71 6.26 -5.81 -0.56
N THR A 72 6.42 -5.43 -1.81
CA THR A 72 6.68 -4.08 -2.34
C THR A 72 5.49 -3.53 -3.13
N GLY A 73 4.65 -4.41 -3.69
CA GLY A 73 3.35 -4.08 -4.30
C GLY A 73 2.25 -3.72 -3.30
N PRO A 74 0.96 -3.83 -3.68
CA PRO A 74 -0.18 -3.41 -2.85
C PRO A 74 -0.50 -4.40 -1.71
N THR A 75 0.45 -4.61 -0.79
CA THR A 75 0.40 -5.69 0.22
C THR A 75 -0.87 -5.63 1.07
N ASN A 76 -1.32 -4.43 1.48
CA ASN A 76 -2.56 -4.22 2.21
C ASN A 76 -3.80 -4.79 1.48
N LEU A 77 -3.92 -4.55 0.17
CA LEU A 77 -5.00 -5.11 -0.65
C LEU A 77 -4.82 -6.61 -0.88
N ASN A 78 -3.59 -7.08 -1.09
CA ASN A 78 -3.29 -8.50 -1.25
C ASN A 78 -3.70 -9.32 -0.01
N ILE A 79 -3.49 -8.78 1.20
CA ILE A 79 -3.97 -9.36 2.47
C ILE A 79 -5.50 -9.37 2.52
N TYR A 80 -6.17 -8.26 2.21
CA TYR A 80 -7.64 -8.19 2.15
C TYR A 80 -8.21 -9.25 1.19
N MET A 81 -7.66 -9.36 -0.01
CA MET A 81 -8.09 -10.34 -1.01
C MET A 81 -7.79 -11.78 -0.56
N MET A 82 -6.74 -12.00 0.23
CA MET A 82 -6.45 -13.31 0.83
C MET A 82 -7.46 -13.68 1.92
N ILE A 83 -7.83 -12.76 2.81
CA ILE A 83 -8.89 -12.96 3.82
C ILE A 83 -10.22 -13.32 3.12
N GLN A 84 -10.63 -12.53 2.12
CA GLN A 84 -11.90 -12.74 1.39
C GLN A 84 -11.93 -14.03 0.56
N ASN A 85 -10.77 -14.63 0.23
CA ASN A 85 -10.67 -15.87 -0.56
C ASN A 85 -10.18 -17.09 0.26
N ALA A 86 -9.99 -16.94 1.57
CA ALA A 86 -9.61 -18.03 2.47
C ALA A 86 -10.51 -18.17 3.72
N PRO A 87 -11.85 -18.28 3.58
CA PRO A 87 -12.80 -18.28 4.69
C PRO A 87 -12.69 -19.47 5.66
N ASN A 88 -11.96 -20.53 5.32
CA ASN A 88 -11.66 -21.63 6.25
C ASN A 88 -10.58 -21.27 7.30
N ILE A 89 -9.85 -20.18 7.08
CA ILE A 89 -8.78 -19.68 7.95
C ILE A 89 -9.31 -18.46 8.74
N PRO A 90 -9.09 -18.36 10.06
CA PRO A 90 -9.51 -17.18 10.83
C PRO A 90 -8.91 -15.89 10.25
N LYS A 91 -9.70 -14.80 10.15
CA LYS A 91 -9.18 -13.51 9.65
C LYS A 91 -8.00 -12.98 10.48
N GLN A 92 -7.95 -13.32 11.77
CA GLN A 92 -6.86 -12.97 12.68
C GLN A 92 -5.54 -13.70 12.36
N ASN A 93 -5.60 -14.78 11.58
CA ASN A 93 -4.45 -15.59 11.18
C ASN A 93 -3.80 -15.12 9.87
N ILE A 94 -4.33 -14.09 9.20
CA ILE A 94 -3.80 -13.56 7.94
C ILE A 94 -3.41 -12.10 8.15
N VAL A 95 -2.10 -11.83 8.23
CA VAL A 95 -1.55 -10.52 8.65
C VAL A 95 -0.38 -10.08 7.76
N GLY A 96 0.00 -8.80 7.83
CA GLY A 96 1.13 -8.25 7.07
C GLY A 96 2.23 -7.60 7.90
N LEU A 97 3.42 -7.57 7.32
CA LEU A 97 4.66 -7.18 7.99
C LEU A 97 4.92 -5.66 8.01
N SER A 98 4.37 -4.93 8.99
CA SER A 98 4.78 -3.54 9.25
C SER A 98 6.19 -3.43 9.83
N ARG A 99 6.73 -4.52 10.41
CA ARG A 99 7.94 -4.51 11.23
C ARG A 99 9.21 -4.05 10.50
N THR A 100 9.29 -4.20 9.17
CA THR A 100 10.39 -3.66 8.37
C THR A 100 10.46 -2.13 8.46
N LEU A 101 9.29 -1.47 8.37
CA LEU A 101 9.18 -0.01 8.44
C LEU A 101 9.33 0.49 9.88
N GLU A 102 8.79 -0.24 10.86
CA GLU A 102 9.03 0.01 12.29
C GLU A 102 10.52 -0.05 12.64
N ASN A 103 11.26 -1.06 12.13
CA ASN A 103 12.71 -1.18 12.33
C ASN A 103 13.49 -0.05 11.66
N ASN A 104 13.11 0.38 10.44
CA ASN A 104 13.71 1.55 9.79
C ASN A 104 13.49 2.83 10.63
N ALA A 105 12.28 3.04 11.14
CA ALA A 105 11.94 4.17 11.98
C ALA A 105 12.72 4.18 13.31
N LYS A 106 12.80 3.03 13.98
CA LYS A 106 13.64 2.82 15.17
C LYS A 106 15.11 3.11 14.90
N SER A 107 15.63 2.77 13.70
CA SER A 107 16.98 3.11 13.28
C SER A 107 17.22 4.62 13.15
N VAL A 108 16.25 5.37 12.60
CA VAL A 108 16.35 6.83 12.47
C VAL A 108 16.22 7.55 13.82
N VAL A 109 15.33 7.08 14.71
CA VAL A 109 15.26 7.58 16.10
C VAL A 109 16.56 7.29 16.85
N GLY A 110 17.12 6.08 16.70
CA GLY A 110 18.41 5.71 17.30
C GLY A 110 19.56 6.59 16.82
N GLU A 111 19.61 6.92 15.52
CA GLU A 111 20.61 7.81 14.93
C GLU A 111 20.46 9.27 15.41
N LYS A 112 19.24 9.79 15.53
CA LYS A 112 18.95 11.16 16.06
C LYS A 112 19.30 11.31 17.55
N LEU A 113 19.16 10.24 18.34
CA LEU A 113 19.40 10.24 19.79
C LEU A 113 20.75 9.63 20.21
N ASN A 114 21.56 9.14 19.27
CA ASN A 114 22.81 8.42 19.50
C ASN A 114 22.65 7.21 20.46
N VAL A 115 21.61 6.40 20.24
CA VAL A 115 21.32 5.16 21.00
C VAL A 115 21.25 3.95 20.09
N ASN A 116 21.40 2.76 20.67
CA ASN A 116 21.17 1.51 19.94
C ASN A 116 19.68 1.41 19.54
N PRO A 117 19.34 1.21 18.24
CA PRO A 117 17.96 1.06 17.79
C PRO A 117 17.15 -0.05 18.49
N SER A 118 17.79 -1.05 19.09
CA SER A 118 17.11 -2.08 19.89
C SER A 118 16.52 -1.54 21.21
N GLY A 119 17.03 -0.41 21.70
CA GLY A 119 16.46 0.31 22.85
C GLY A 119 15.23 1.14 22.52
N VAL A 120 14.89 1.34 21.24
CA VAL A 120 13.72 2.10 20.80
C VAL A 120 12.52 1.15 20.68
N VAL A 121 11.51 1.33 21.51
CA VAL A 121 10.31 0.47 21.61
C VAL A 121 9.02 1.29 21.47
N ASP A 122 7.88 0.63 21.29
CA ASP A 122 6.54 1.22 21.26
C ASP A 122 6.31 2.32 20.20
N LEU A 123 7.12 2.30 19.14
CA LEU A 123 6.93 3.09 17.92
C LEU A 123 5.81 2.48 17.09
N ILE A 124 4.87 3.32 16.63
CA ILE A 124 3.66 2.87 15.95
C ILE A 124 3.71 3.26 14.47
N VAL A 125 3.35 2.30 13.60
CA VAL A 125 3.18 2.49 12.17
C VAL A 125 1.70 2.36 11.84
N TRP A 126 1.13 3.38 11.20
CA TRP A 126 -0.28 3.47 10.80
C TRP A 126 -0.44 3.47 9.28
N GLY A 127 -1.51 2.87 8.77
CA GLY A 127 -1.91 2.99 7.36
C GLY A 127 -1.27 1.98 6.41
N ASN A 128 -0.86 2.44 5.22
CA ASN A 128 -0.28 1.61 4.17
C ASN A 128 1.21 1.37 4.43
N ILE A 129 1.67 0.11 4.33
CA ILE A 129 3.11 -0.22 4.52
C ILE A 129 3.93 -0.08 3.23
N ASN A 130 3.28 0.17 2.09
CA ASN A 130 3.90 0.37 0.77
C ASN A 130 3.51 1.71 0.11
N GLY A 131 2.91 2.64 0.86
CA GLY A 131 2.39 3.92 0.34
C GLY A 131 2.33 4.99 1.44
N GLY A 132 1.21 5.71 1.54
CA GLY A 132 0.94 6.63 2.63
C GLY A 132 1.00 5.94 4.00
N THR A 133 2.06 6.23 4.77
CA THR A 133 2.24 5.77 6.14
C THR A 133 2.27 6.98 7.08
N TYR A 134 1.63 6.88 8.24
CA TYR A 134 1.92 7.77 9.37
C TYR A 134 2.70 7.01 10.44
N ILE A 135 3.83 7.55 10.89
CA ILE A 135 4.64 6.98 11.95
C ILE A 135 4.46 7.85 13.20
N ASP A 136 3.95 7.23 14.26
CA ASP A 136 3.66 7.91 15.52
C ASP A 136 4.70 7.57 16.60
N LEU A 137 5.22 8.62 17.23
CA LEU A 137 6.18 8.56 18.33
C LEU A 137 5.52 8.83 19.70
N SER A 138 4.20 9.10 19.77
CA SER A 138 3.49 9.47 21.00
C SER A 138 3.59 8.46 22.14
N LYS A 139 3.75 7.17 21.82
CA LYS A 139 4.00 6.06 22.76
C LYS A 139 5.45 5.57 22.75
N CYS A 140 6.29 6.07 21.84
CA CYS A 140 7.64 5.56 21.62
C CYS A 140 8.53 5.84 22.84
N ARG A 141 9.22 4.79 23.30
CA ARG A 141 10.10 4.82 24.48
C ARG A 141 11.54 4.45 24.11
N VAL A 142 12.49 5.04 24.80
CA VAL A 142 13.93 4.86 24.55
C VAL A 142 14.63 4.38 25.81
N HIS A 143 15.10 3.14 25.76
CA HIS A 143 16.00 2.52 26.75
C HIS A 143 17.47 2.81 26.40
N GLY A 144 18.34 2.82 27.42
CA GLY A 144 19.79 2.87 27.22
C GLY A 144 20.34 4.21 26.67
N TYR A 145 19.62 5.31 26.88
CA TYR A 145 20.13 6.66 26.60
C TYR A 145 21.15 7.07 27.68
N ASP A 146 22.36 7.44 27.24
CA ASP A 146 23.40 8.00 28.09
C ASP A 146 23.25 9.52 28.16
N GLY A 147 22.73 10.02 29.28
CA GLY A 147 22.37 11.42 29.47
C GLY A 147 22.08 11.78 30.91
N ALA A 148 21.66 13.03 31.15
CA ALA A 148 21.49 13.58 32.50
C ALA A 148 20.45 12.85 33.37
N ILE A 149 19.53 12.11 32.75
CA ILE A 149 18.60 11.19 33.43
C ILE A 149 18.88 9.78 32.89
N TRP A 150 19.51 8.94 33.70
CA TRP A 150 19.80 7.54 33.40
C TRP A 150 19.19 6.62 34.47
N GLY A 151 19.16 5.31 34.19
CA GLY A 151 18.62 4.31 35.11
C GLY A 151 19.05 2.88 34.78
N PRO A 152 18.47 1.85 35.44
CA PRO A 152 18.70 0.45 35.10
C PRO A 152 18.24 0.12 33.66
N PRO A 153 18.62 -1.03 33.07
CA PRO A 153 18.24 -1.38 31.69
C PRO A 153 16.73 -1.36 31.39
N SER A 154 15.88 -1.55 32.41
CA SER A 154 14.41 -1.45 32.29
C SER A 154 13.87 -0.01 32.29
N PHE A 155 14.70 0.99 32.59
CA PHE A 155 14.33 2.40 32.54
C PHE A 155 14.25 2.90 31.09
N SER A 156 13.27 3.76 30.80
CA SER A 156 13.02 4.32 29.48
C SER A 156 12.47 5.73 29.56
N LEU A 157 12.90 6.61 28.65
CA LEU A 157 12.35 7.96 28.48
C LEU A 157 11.42 8.03 27.25
N PRO A 158 10.38 8.89 27.24
CA PRO A 158 9.55 9.10 26.05
C PRO A 158 10.33 9.79 24.92
N ALA A 159 10.30 9.24 23.71
CA ALA A 159 11.07 9.78 22.58
C ALA A 159 10.69 11.24 22.24
N VAL A 160 9.41 11.60 22.42
CA VAL A 160 8.89 12.97 22.19
C VAL A 160 9.34 14.01 23.23
N GLU A 161 9.82 13.58 24.40
CA GLU A 161 10.42 14.48 25.40
C GLU A 161 11.91 14.70 25.12
N MET A 162 12.57 13.70 24.51
CA MET A 162 13.99 13.75 24.13
C MET A 162 14.20 14.52 22.82
N ILE A 163 13.31 14.35 21.86
CA ILE A 163 13.37 15.01 20.54
C ILE A 163 12.51 16.29 20.58
N TRP A 164 13.07 17.35 21.15
CA TRP A 164 12.42 18.68 21.24
C TRP A 164 12.23 19.37 19.87
N ASP A 165 12.88 18.85 18.82
CA ASP A 165 12.88 19.36 17.46
C ASP A 165 11.63 18.90 16.67
N LYS A 166 10.54 19.66 16.84
CA LYS A 166 9.25 19.40 16.15
C LYS A 166 9.37 19.42 14.63
N LYS A 167 10.13 20.36 14.06
CA LYS A 167 10.32 20.49 12.60
C LYS A 167 10.93 19.22 12.03
N TRP A 168 11.92 18.65 12.72
CA TRP A 168 12.49 17.36 12.34
C TRP A 168 11.47 16.22 12.46
N MET A 169 10.71 16.12 13.56
CA MET A 169 9.70 15.07 13.72
C MET A 169 8.58 15.11 12.67
N GLU A 170 8.16 16.30 12.26
CA GLU A 170 7.06 16.49 11.30
C GLU A 170 7.51 16.26 9.84
N ASN A 171 8.72 16.70 9.48
CA ASN A 171 9.16 16.77 8.09
C ASN A 171 10.33 15.83 7.80
N GLU A 172 11.46 16.02 8.48
CA GLU A 172 12.74 15.39 8.14
C GLU A 172 12.74 13.90 8.52
N PHE A 173 12.12 13.53 9.64
CA PHE A 173 11.97 12.16 10.11
C PHE A 173 11.26 11.27 9.09
N THR A 174 10.12 11.73 8.54
CA THR A 174 9.33 10.99 7.54
C THR A 174 10.16 10.67 6.30
N GLU A 175 10.89 11.64 5.75
CA GLU A 175 11.74 11.44 4.57
C GLU A 175 13.00 10.62 4.89
N LEU A 176 13.61 10.78 6.07
CA LEU A 176 14.72 9.96 6.53
C LEU A 176 14.33 8.48 6.66
N VAL A 177 13.10 8.16 7.08
CA VAL A 177 12.62 6.78 7.18
C VAL A 177 12.32 6.19 5.79
N LYS A 178 11.67 6.93 4.89
CA LYS A 178 11.47 6.51 3.49
C LYS A 178 12.80 6.23 2.80
N GLY A 179 13.73 7.18 2.86
CA GLY A 179 15.06 7.05 2.26
C GLY A 179 15.98 6.02 2.94
N ARG A 180 15.64 5.53 4.14
CA ARG A 180 16.49 4.58 4.89
C ARG A 180 16.73 3.27 4.13
N HIS A 181 15.72 2.79 3.41
CA HIS A 181 15.83 1.56 2.62
C HIS A 181 16.79 1.76 1.43
N GLN A 182 16.54 2.79 0.61
CA GLN A 182 17.37 3.15 -0.55
C GLN A 182 18.83 3.40 -0.16
N LYS A 183 19.07 4.25 0.87
CA LYS A 183 20.40 4.53 1.42
C LYS A 183 21.11 3.26 1.90
N SER A 184 20.39 2.26 2.41
CA SER A 184 20.97 0.97 2.80
C SER A 184 21.40 0.13 1.59
N GLU A 185 20.63 0.12 0.51
CA GLU A 185 20.94 -0.66 -0.69
C GLU A 185 22.07 0.00 -1.51
N GLU A 186 22.09 1.33 -1.59
CA GLU A 186 23.19 2.12 -2.17
C GLU A 186 24.53 1.84 -1.48
N LEU A 187 24.56 1.85 -0.14
CA LEU A 187 25.77 1.62 0.65
C LEU A 187 26.23 0.15 0.60
N MET A 188 25.30 -0.81 0.68
CA MET A 188 25.62 -2.24 0.69
C MET A 188 25.91 -2.82 -0.71
N LYS A 189 25.44 -2.17 -1.77
CA LYS A 189 25.50 -2.65 -3.17
C LYS A 189 24.84 -4.02 -3.38
N HIS A 190 23.93 -4.40 -2.48
CA HIS A 190 23.07 -5.57 -2.56
C HIS A 190 21.71 -5.22 -1.96
N SER A 191 20.67 -5.99 -2.31
CA SER A 191 19.32 -5.79 -1.77
C SER A 191 19.30 -5.93 -0.24
N ALA A 192 18.47 -5.14 0.44
CA ALA A 192 18.34 -5.15 1.91
C ALA A 192 17.52 -6.35 2.43
N SER A 193 17.60 -7.50 1.76
CA SER A 193 16.84 -8.72 2.04
C SER A 193 17.02 -9.21 3.49
N MET A 194 18.19 -8.97 4.09
CA MET A 194 18.48 -9.35 5.48
C MET A 194 17.64 -8.55 6.50
N SER A 195 17.31 -7.27 6.26
CA SER A 195 16.48 -6.50 7.20
C SER A 195 15.02 -6.95 7.15
N ARG A 196 14.51 -7.31 5.97
CA ARG A 196 13.21 -7.98 5.81
C ARG A 196 13.20 -9.35 6.50
N ALA A 197 14.25 -10.16 6.33
CA ALA A 197 14.36 -11.46 6.98
C ALA A 197 14.36 -11.36 8.52
N ALA A 198 15.10 -10.40 9.10
CA ALA A 198 15.08 -10.14 10.53
C ALA A 198 13.71 -9.62 11.01
N ALA A 199 13.05 -8.75 10.23
CA ALA A 199 11.69 -8.29 10.55
C ALA A 199 10.66 -9.45 10.55
N ILE A 200 10.75 -10.37 9.58
CA ILE A 200 9.94 -11.61 9.51
C ILE A 200 10.21 -12.47 10.74
N GLU A 201 11.47 -12.78 11.02
CA GLU A 201 11.90 -13.67 12.11
C GLU A 201 11.43 -13.16 13.47
N THR A 202 11.64 -11.88 13.77
CA THR A 202 11.20 -11.26 15.01
C THR A 202 9.67 -11.19 15.12
N THR A 203 8.96 -10.91 14.00
CA THR A 203 7.49 -10.91 13.99
C THR A 203 6.94 -12.32 14.24
N MET A 204 7.49 -13.34 13.60
CA MET A 204 7.08 -14.74 13.82
C MET A 204 7.42 -15.22 15.24
N ALA A 205 8.56 -14.82 15.80
CA ALA A 205 8.93 -15.12 17.19
C ALA A 205 7.94 -14.48 18.18
N HIS A 206 7.58 -13.21 18.00
CA HIS A 206 6.56 -12.53 18.81
C HIS A 206 5.18 -13.17 18.62
N TRP A 207 4.83 -13.60 17.41
CA TRP A 207 3.55 -14.23 17.11
C TRP A 207 3.43 -15.68 17.60
N TRP A 208 4.54 -16.31 18.00
CA TRP A 208 4.54 -17.65 18.59
C TRP A 208 4.71 -17.65 20.12
N ASN A 209 5.58 -16.77 20.64
CA ASN A 209 5.97 -16.74 22.06
C ASN A 209 5.30 -15.60 22.85
N GLY A 210 4.60 -14.68 22.17
CA GLY A 210 4.11 -13.43 22.73
C GLY A 210 5.12 -12.28 22.61
N THR A 211 4.63 -11.07 22.85
CA THR A 211 5.46 -9.85 22.96
C THR A 211 5.97 -9.66 24.39
N PRO A 212 7.10 -8.94 24.60
CA PRO A 212 7.51 -8.50 25.93
C PRO A 212 6.40 -7.72 26.64
N GLU A 213 6.32 -7.86 27.97
CA GLU A 213 5.25 -7.25 28.77
C GLU A 213 5.25 -5.72 28.64
N GLY A 214 4.09 -5.16 28.36
CA GLY A 214 3.91 -3.72 28.16
C GLY A 214 4.59 -3.12 26.92
N GLN A 215 5.05 -3.94 25.96
CA GLN A 215 5.58 -3.45 24.67
C GLN A 215 4.58 -3.58 23.52
N ILE A 216 4.56 -2.57 22.65
CA ILE A 216 3.64 -2.41 21.52
C ILE A 216 4.42 -2.51 20.21
N PHE A 217 3.83 -3.18 19.21
CA PHE A 217 4.42 -3.40 17.89
C PHE A 217 3.40 -3.14 16.80
N SER A 218 3.88 -2.91 15.57
CA SER A 218 3.00 -2.62 14.44
C SER A 218 2.73 -3.87 13.59
N LEU A 219 1.45 -4.12 13.27
CA LEU A 219 1.02 -5.26 12.47
C LEU A 219 -0.09 -4.86 11.49
N VAL A 220 -0.03 -5.31 10.24
CA VAL A 220 -1.10 -5.07 9.27
C VAL A 220 -2.22 -6.09 9.46
N VAL A 221 -3.42 -5.62 9.78
CA VAL A 221 -4.61 -6.45 10.08
C VAL A 221 -5.88 -5.82 9.51
N ALA A 222 -6.94 -6.61 9.33
CA ALA A 222 -8.25 -6.08 8.93
C ALA A 222 -8.93 -5.32 10.09
N SER A 223 -9.31 -4.07 9.85
CA SER A 223 -9.98 -3.21 10.84
C SER A 223 -11.35 -3.77 11.27
N GLU A 224 -11.63 -3.67 12.57
CA GLU A 224 -12.97 -3.81 13.17
C GLU A 224 -13.54 -2.44 13.59
N GLY A 225 -13.29 -1.40 12.80
CA GLY A 225 -13.74 -0.02 13.06
C GLY A 225 -12.82 0.80 13.98
N TRP A 226 -11.63 0.28 14.30
CA TRP A 226 -10.69 0.93 15.23
C TRP A 226 -10.21 2.28 14.70
N TYR A 227 -10.07 3.27 15.59
CA TYR A 227 -9.39 4.54 15.31
C TYR A 227 -9.94 5.39 14.14
N GLU A 228 -11.26 5.28 13.86
CA GLU A 228 -11.95 5.87 12.69
C GLU A 228 -11.56 5.24 11.33
N VAL A 229 -10.83 4.12 11.32
CA VAL A 229 -10.52 3.35 10.11
C VAL A 229 -11.71 2.44 9.75
N PRO A 230 -12.28 2.53 8.53
CA PRO A 230 -13.43 1.71 8.11
C PRO A 230 -13.24 0.21 8.33
N GLU A 231 -14.32 -0.49 8.67
CA GLU A 231 -14.34 -1.96 8.80
C GLU A 231 -13.85 -2.67 7.54
N GLU A 232 -13.27 -3.85 7.72
CA GLU A 232 -12.55 -4.65 6.72
C GLU A 232 -11.33 -3.99 6.07
N LEU A 233 -11.09 -2.69 6.23
CA LEU A 233 -9.93 -2.04 5.63
C LEU A 233 -8.66 -2.57 6.31
N VAL A 234 -7.77 -3.15 5.51
CA VAL A 234 -6.55 -3.76 6.02
C VAL A 234 -5.45 -2.71 6.11
N CYS A 235 -5.05 -2.33 7.32
CA CYS A 235 -3.96 -1.38 7.55
C CYS A 235 -3.10 -1.73 8.76
N SER A 236 -1.96 -1.06 8.89
CA SER A 236 -1.08 -1.19 10.04
C SER A 236 -1.73 -0.59 11.29
N PHE A 237 -1.75 -1.36 12.38
CA PHE A 237 -2.23 -0.97 13.69
C PHE A 237 -1.22 -1.32 14.80
N PRO A 238 -1.22 -0.60 15.94
CA PRO A 238 -0.52 -0.99 17.15
C PRO A 238 -1.17 -2.20 17.82
N VAL A 239 -0.41 -3.27 18.02
CA VAL A 239 -0.85 -4.51 18.67
C VAL A 239 0.07 -4.90 19.84
N THR A 240 -0.50 -5.67 20.76
CA THR A 240 0.22 -6.55 21.69
C THR A 240 -0.04 -8.00 21.30
N ILE A 241 0.85 -8.94 21.64
CA ILE A 241 0.62 -10.38 21.41
C ILE A 241 0.78 -11.14 22.71
N SER A 242 -0.28 -11.84 23.12
CA SER A 242 -0.26 -12.71 24.29
C SER A 242 0.73 -13.88 24.12
N PRO A 243 1.24 -14.49 25.21
CA PRO A 243 2.10 -15.69 25.15
C PRO A 243 1.46 -16.95 24.51
N LYS A 244 0.20 -16.87 24.06
CA LYS A 244 -0.48 -17.91 23.28
C LYS A 244 -0.52 -17.61 21.76
N GLY A 245 0.10 -16.51 21.33
CA GLY A 245 0.11 -16.07 19.93
C GLY A 245 -1.17 -15.34 19.46
N ASN A 246 -2.13 -15.07 20.34
CA ASN A 246 -3.27 -14.22 20.02
C ASN A 246 -2.84 -12.75 20.13
N TRP A 247 -3.01 -11.97 19.06
CA TRP A 247 -2.79 -10.53 19.04
C TRP A 247 -4.06 -9.75 19.37
N CYS A 248 -3.89 -8.56 19.95
CA CYS A 248 -4.95 -7.61 20.25
C CYS A 248 -4.50 -6.20 19.86
N VAL A 249 -5.34 -5.46 19.13
CA VAL A 249 -5.10 -4.03 18.87
C VAL A 249 -5.20 -3.25 20.18
N VAL A 250 -4.19 -2.43 20.46
CA VAL A 250 -4.18 -1.49 21.58
C VAL A 250 -5.26 -0.45 21.33
N GLN A 251 -6.00 -0.01 22.36
CA GLN A 251 -7.07 0.99 22.21
C GLN A 251 -6.72 2.34 22.87
N ASP A 252 -5.93 2.35 23.96
CA ASP A 252 -5.62 3.53 24.78
C ASP A 252 -4.54 4.47 24.19
N ILE A 253 -4.71 4.88 22.93
CA ILE A 253 -3.83 5.81 22.22
C ILE A 253 -4.61 7.10 21.95
N ASN A 254 -4.02 8.23 22.34
CA ASN A 254 -4.69 9.53 22.36
C ASN A 254 -4.86 10.10 20.93
N GLN A 255 -6.05 9.97 20.37
CA GLN A 255 -6.38 10.55 19.07
C GLN A 255 -6.70 12.05 19.17
N THR A 256 -5.66 12.89 19.11
CA THR A 256 -5.85 14.31 18.76
C THR A 256 -6.42 14.43 17.34
N SER A 257 -7.06 15.56 17.01
CA SER A 257 -7.60 15.79 15.66
C SER A 257 -6.53 15.67 14.57
N GLU A 258 -5.30 16.10 14.86
CA GLU A 258 -4.15 15.98 13.96
C GLU A 258 -3.77 14.52 13.70
N VAL A 259 -3.74 13.67 14.74
CA VAL A 259 -3.49 12.23 14.62
C VAL A 259 -4.59 11.55 13.79
N LYS A 260 -5.85 11.95 13.96
CA LYS A 260 -6.98 11.43 13.16
C LYS A 260 -6.83 11.75 11.67
N GLU A 261 -6.51 12.99 11.32
CA GLU A 261 -6.32 13.37 9.91
C GLU A 261 -5.07 12.71 9.29
N LYS A 262 -3.97 12.53 10.05
CA LYS A 262 -2.79 11.77 9.60
C LYS A 262 -3.10 10.29 9.36
N ILE A 263 -3.94 9.66 10.20
CA ILE A 263 -4.41 8.28 9.98
C ILE A 263 -5.30 8.21 8.73
N LYS A 264 -6.22 9.17 8.53
CA LYS A 264 -7.10 9.22 7.34
C LYS A 264 -6.33 9.33 6.03
N GLU A 265 -5.35 10.22 5.95
CA GLU A 265 -4.49 10.33 4.76
C GLU A 265 -3.66 9.04 4.55
N ALA A 266 -3.17 8.41 5.62
CA ALA A 266 -2.41 7.14 5.54
C ALA A 266 -3.26 5.90 5.15
N VAL A 267 -4.60 5.96 5.16
CA VAL A 267 -5.45 4.87 4.65
C VAL A 267 -6.05 5.15 3.26
N LYS A 268 -5.90 6.38 2.76
CA LYS A 268 -6.42 6.86 1.46
C LYS A 268 -5.95 6.04 0.27
N ASP A 269 -4.66 5.71 0.22
CA ASP A 269 -4.08 4.86 -0.84
C ASP A 269 -4.67 3.44 -0.81
N ILE A 270 -5.00 2.91 0.37
CA ILE A 270 -5.58 1.58 0.55
C ILE A 270 -7.02 1.57 0.02
N ILE A 271 -7.76 2.66 0.25
CA ILE A 271 -9.11 2.87 -0.30
C ILE A 271 -9.04 3.03 -1.82
N ALA A 272 -8.06 3.75 -2.36
CA ALA A 272 -7.83 3.85 -3.81
C ALA A 272 -7.52 2.48 -4.43
N ASP A 273 -6.60 1.72 -3.85
CA ASP A 273 -6.28 0.35 -4.29
C ASP A 273 -7.50 -0.60 -4.19
N LYS A 274 -8.32 -0.50 -3.13
CA LYS A 274 -9.60 -1.26 -3.03
C LYS A 274 -10.58 -0.85 -4.13
N ASN A 275 -10.68 0.44 -4.47
CA ASN A 275 -11.58 0.96 -5.50
C ASN A 275 -11.19 0.55 -6.94
N VAL A 276 -9.93 0.18 -7.21
CA VAL A 276 -9.52 -0.38 -8.52
C VAL A 276 -10.17 -1.74 -8.78
N ILE A 277 -10.40 -2.53 -7.73
CA ILE A 277 -11.06 -3.85 -7.82
C ILE A 277 -12.57 -3.74 -7.58
N PHE A 278 -12.98 -2.88 -6.64
CA PHE A 278 -14.36 -2.68 -6.21
C PHE A 278 -14.78 -1.22 -6.43
N PRO A 279 -14.95 -0.76 -7.68
CA PRO A 279 -15.27 0.63 -7.97
C PRO A 279 -16.61 1.03 -7.32
N PRO A 280 -16.71 2.25 -6.77
CA PRO A 280 -17.97 2.71 -6.18
C PRO A 280 -19.10 2.73 -7.23
N PRO A 281 -20.36 2.53 -6.81
CA PRO A 281 -21.49 2.57 -7.73
C PRO A 281 -21.53 3.92 -8.45
N LYS A 282 -21.64 3.89 -9.78
CA LYS A 282 -21.71 5.11 -10.58
C LYS A 282 -22.92 5.94 -10.13
N PRO A 283 -22.79 7.29 -10.02
CA PRO A 283 -23.95 8.14 -9.78
C PRO A 283 -25.00 7.90 -10.89
N PRO A 284 -26.30 8.02 -10.58
CA PRO A 284 -27.35 7.80 -11.56
C PRO A 284 -27.16 8.76 -12.73
N THR A 285 -27.14 8.23 -13.96
CA THR A 285 -27.08 9.04 -15.17
C THR A 285 -28.26 10.03 -15.14
N PRO A 286 -28.05 11.35 -15.31
CA PRO A 286 -29.16 12.27 -15.44
C PRO A 286 -30.02 11.85 -16.64
N PRO A 287 -31.36 12.02 -16.58
CA PRO A 287 -32.21 11.73 -17.72
C PRO A 287 -31.74 12.55 -18.94
N PRO A 288 -31.83 11.99 -20.16
CA PRO A 288 -31.46 12.75 -21.36
C PRO A 288 -32.33 14.00 -21.44
N SER A 289 -31.68 15.17 -21.45
CA SER A 289 -32.38 16.45 -21.57
C SER A 289 -33.28 16.44 -22.80
N GLU A 290 -34.56 16.78 -22.63
CA GLU A 290 -35.45 16.96 -23.77
C GLU A 290 -34.87 18.03 -24.69
N VAL A 291 -34.60 17.65 -25.94
CA VAL A 291 -34.17 18.60 -26.97
C VAL A 291 -35.40 19.39 -27.37
N THR A 292 -35.63 20.51 -26.69
CA THR A 292 -36.71 21.44 -27.03
C THR A 292 -36.47 22.04 -28.41
N VAL A 293 -37.03 21.40 -29.44
CA VAL A 293 -37.01 21.92 -30.82
C VAL A 293 -37.96 23.10 -30.88
N THR A 294 -37.42 24.30 -30.61
CA THR A 294 -38.15 25.56 -30.74
C THR A 294 -38.43 25.83 -32.23
N ILE A 295 -39.59 25.39 -32.71
CA ILE A 295 -40.10 25.77 -34.03
C ILE A 295 -40.44 27.27 -33.96
N VAL A 296 -39.62 28.10 -34.61
CA VAL A 296 -39.85 29.55 -34.71
C VAL A 296 -40.85 29.81 -35.83
N ASP A 297 -42.08 30.17 -35.46
CA ASP A 297 -43.14 30.49 -36.40
C ASP A 297 -42.85 31.83 -37.12
N PRO A 298 -42.82 31.89 -38.47
CA PRO A 298 -42.25 33.03 -39.20
C PRO A 298 -43.24 34.22 -39.34
N LYS A 299 -43.78 34.73 -38.22
CA LYS A 299 -44.71 35.87 -38.21
C LYS A 299 -44.40 37.01 -37.24
N ASP A 300 -43.64 36.79 -36.17
CA ASP A 300 -43.29 37.85 -35.20
C ASP A 300 -42.11 38.73 -35.66
N GLN A 301 -42.16 39.24 -36.89
CA GLN A 301 -41.25 40.27 -37.41
C GLN A 301 -41.96 41.37 -38.20
N GLN A 302 -43.09 41.88 -37.68
CA GLN A 302 -43.69 43.11 -38.22
C GLN A 302 -44.59 43.86 -37.22
N GLU A 303 -44.00 44.55 -36.23
CA GLU A 303 -44.50 45.84 -35.70
C GLU A 303 -43.58 46.46 -34.63
N LYS A 304 -42.67 47.36 -35.08
CA LYS A 304 -42.24 48.62 -34.41
C LYS A 304 -40.98 49.18 -35.08
N LYS A 305 -41.21 50.05 -36.07
CA LYS A 305 -40.31 51.18 -36.35
C LYS A 305 -40.95 52.45 -35.80
N ASP A 306 -40.09 53.42 -35.55
CA ASP A 306 -40.33 54.85 -35.21
C ASP A 306 -40.14 55.18 -33.72
N GLY A 307 -39.01 55.86 -33.43
CA GLY A 307 -38.60 56.23 -32.06
C GLY A 307 -37.15 56.74 -31.95
N GLU A 308 -36.93 58.01 -32.29
CA GLU A 308 -35.77 58.85 -31.90
C GLU A 308 -34.33 58.47 -32.34
N LYS A 309 -33.35 59.26 -31.87
CA LYS A 309 -32.11 59.62 -32.59
C LYS A 309 -30.80 59.25 -31.89
N ALA A 310 -29.80 59.06 -32.75
CA ALA A 310 -28.37 58.87 -32.51
C ALA A 310 -27.69 59.59 -31.33
N THR A 311 -26.71 58.89 -30.74
CA THR A 311 -25.35 59.40 -30.45
C THR A 311 -24.37 58.21 -30.45
N ASP A 312 -23.07 58.48 -30.58
CA ASP A 312 -22.04 57.46 -30.87
C ASP A 312 -21.60 56.61 -29.66
N SER A 313 -21.18 55.36 -29.90
CA SER A 313 -19.76 54.97 -29.77
C SER A 313 -19.45 53.47 -30.01
N ASP A 314 -18.39 53.27 -30.79
CA ASP A 314 -17.45 52.14 -30.97
C ASP A 314 -17.68 50.67 -30.54
N SER A 315 -17.20 49.81 -31.46
CA SER A 315 -16.39 48.59 -31.25
C SER A 315 -17.03 47.21 -31.01
N ASN A 316 -17.37 46.58 -32.14
CA ASN A 316 -16.68 45.36 -32.62
C ASN A 316 -16.56 44.12 -31.71
N THR A 317 -17.34 43.07 -32.00
CA THR A 317 -16.84 41.74 -32.47
C THR A 317 -18.05 40.87 -32.88
N GLU A 318 -18.08 40.33 -34.10
CA GLU A 318 -19.04 39.30 -34.51
C GLU A 318 -18.41 38.29 -35.49
N ALA A 319 -18.93 37.05 -35.49
CA ALA A 319 -18.94 36.11 -36.62
C ALA A 319 -17.64 35.46 -37.14
N LYS A 320 -17.66 34.31 -37.84
CA LYS A 320 -18.62 33.16 -38.00
C LYS A 320 -17.75 31.94 -38.45
N LEU A 321 -17.87 30.69 -37.96
CA LEU A 321 -18.96 29.69 -37.98
C LEU A 321 -18.97 28.79 -39.26
N ALA A 322 -18.50 27.53 -39.14
CA ALA A 322 -18.80 26.31 -39.95
C ALA A 322 -17.93 25.12 -39.39
N THR A 323 -18.39 23.95 -38.92
CA THR A 323 -19.42 22.95 -39.36
C THR A 323 -18.86 22.02 -40.47
N ILE A 324 -18.29 20.83 -40.19
CA ILE A 324 -18.90 19.50 -39.82
C ILE A 324 -19.69 18.90 -41.03
N ILE A 325 -19.40 17.69 -41.56
CA ILE A 325 -19.98 16.35 -41.21
C ILE A 325 -19.16 15.17 -41.85
N GLU A 326 -19.35 13.97 -41.25
CA GLU A 326 -19.03 12.56 -41.59
C GLU A 326 -19.01 12.15 -43.10
N GLU A 327 -18.41 11.04 -43.58
CA GLU A 327 -18.57 9.59 -43.24
C GLU A 327 -17.23 8.79 -43.35
N LYS A 328 -16.90 7.75 -42.55
CA LYS A 328 -17.47 6.40 -42.31
C LYS A 328 -17.05 5.29 -43.32
N THR A 329 -15.99 4.57 -42.95
CA THR A 329 -15.71 3.12 -43.21
C THR A 329 -15.84 2.51 -44.62
N ALA A 330 -14.68 2.20 -45.23
CA ALA A 330 -14.40 0.94 -45.95
C ALA A 330 -12.86 0.72 -46.06
N ASP A 331 -12.44 -0.48 -46.51
CA ASP A 331 -11.13 -0.85 -47.09
C ASP A 331 -9.85 -0.37 -46.36
N SER A 332 -9.13 -1.17 -45.56
CA SER A 332 -8.84 -2.62 -45.63
C SER A 332 -8.09 -3.08 -46.90
N LEU A 333 -7.00 -2.39 -47.29
CA LEU A 333 -6.08 -2.92 -48.31
C LEU A 333 -4.66 -2.31 -48.31
N HIS A 334 -3.84 -2.52 -47.26
CA HIS A 334 -2.36 -2.44 -47.38
C HIS A 334 -1.61 -3.15 -46.23
N LEU A 335 -1.38 -4.47 -46.38
CA LEU A 335 -0.35 -5.19 -45.63
C LEU A 335 0.18 -6.39 -46.43
N GLN A 336 1.10 -6.16 -47.37
CA GLN A 336 1.88 -7.24 -48.00
C GLN A 336 3.23 -6.76 -48.57
N ASN A 337 4.27 -7.54 -48.25
CA ASN A 337 5.43 -7.85 -49.11
C ASN A 337 6.40 -6.74 -49.53
N GLN A 338 7.39 -6.48 -48.68
CA GLN A 338 8.81 -6.83 -48.90
C GLN A 338 9.47 -6.91 -47.50
N GLU A 339 10.49 -7.72 -47.23
CA GLU A 339 11.67 -8.09 -48.04
C GLU A 339 11.86 -9.61 -48.24
N LYS A 340 12.89 -10.02 -49.00
CA LYS A 340 13.31 -11.41 -49.21
C LYS A 340 14.81 -11.60 -48.95
N THR A 341 15.18 -12.60 -48.16
CA THR A 341 16.50 -13.26 -48.21
C THR A 341 16.60 -14.22 -49.40
N PRO A 342 17.80 -14.51 -49.90
CA PRO A 342 18.48 -15.77 -49.54
C PRO A 342 20.02 -15.61 -49.30
N VAL A 343 20.64 -16.32 -48.33
CA VAL A 343 21.44 -17.59 -48.45
C VAL A 343 22.71 -17.41 -49.33
N ASP A 344 23.93 -17.81 -48.97
CA ASP A 344 24.49 -18.73 -47.92
C ASP A 344 25.85 -18.16 -47.37
N SER A 345 26.76 -18.78 -46.57
CA SER A 345 26.96 -20.13 -45.98
C SER A 345 27.98 -20.06 -44.80
N GLN A 346 28.26 -21.21 -44.14
CA GLN A 346 29.46 -21.50 -43.29
C GLN A 346 29.63 -20.72 -41.95
N GLU A 347 30.38 -21.18 -40.93
CA GLU A 347 30.54 -22.51 -40.31
C GLU A 347 31.26 -22.35 -38.92
N ALA A 348 31.44 -23.43 -38.15
CA ALA A 348 32.48 -23.62 -37.11
C ALA A 348 32.50 -22.78 -35.78
N LYS A 349 31.80 -23.33 -34.76
CA LYS A 349 32.27 -23.63 -33.38
C LYS A 349 32.62 -22.51 -32.34
N PRO A 350 32.64 -22.85 -31.03
CA PRO A 350 32.90 -21.92 -29.92
C PRO A 350 34.25 -22.13 -29.19
N GLU A 351 34.59 -21.16 -28.32
CA GLU A 351 35.28 -21.35 -27.04
C GLU A 351 34.42 -20.75 -25.91
#